data_AF-A0A8K0PHV6-F1
#
_entry.id   AF-A0A8K0PHV6-F1
#
_cell.length_a   1.000
_cell.length_b   1.000
_cell.length_c   1.000
_cell.angle_alpha   90.00
_cell.angle_beta   90.00
_cell.angle_gamma   90.00
#
_symmetry.space_group_name_H-M   'P 1'
#
loop_
_entity.id
_entity.type
_entity.pdbx_description
1 polymer ?
#
loop_
_entity_poly.entity_id
_entity_poly.type
_entity_poly.pdbx_seq_one_letter_code
_entity_poly.pdbx_strand_id
1 'polypeptide(L)'
;MPGSSLWLIPPKDPFNRAMQTQITSMVPMRFAPNKPPTFIPHITLTSHINPALHEPDAQAWLDSLELNIEALLEANETREKDSTDSASAEKRALEAGNLDPPVPPAPTVPSDPEKAALSEETSTSTSAPAPTSTPADPEKAALSDPSPSPTPAPAPSQPSPSACTSPALPIEINLHELEAGDPFFRKLALNATLPSPGLSALATVLRAQGCYGNDVETAKSWEKSEYRPHLSLLYADVPKDEARRKIPGVLQDLVRAKAILKPSRDGTVSKGGSIVLVPTDREIGQWKPIASRPLPEVVWKLNMLL
;
A
#
# COMPACT_ATOMS: atom_id res chain seq x y z
N MET A 1 -2.64 4.52 -10.76
CA MET A 1 -1.90 3.23 -10.81
C MET A 1 -2.91 2.16 -10.47
N PRO A 2 -3.01 1.03 -11.17
CA PRO A 2 -4.05 0.06 -10.84
C PRO A 2 -3.85 -0.52 -9.43
N GLY A 3 -4.96 -0.86 -8.76
CA GLY A 3 -4.98 -1.43 -7.42
C GLY A 3 -4.48 -0.51 -6.31
N SER A 4 -4.00 -1.13 -5.23
CA SER A 4 -3.46 -0.45 -4.05
C SER A 4 -1.93 -0.48 -4.02
N SER A 5 -1.34 0.40 -3.23
CA SER A 5 0.10 0.49 -3.00
C SER A 5 0.40 0.51 -1.50
N LEU A 6 1.55 -0.06 -1.13
CA LEU A 6 2.12 0.08 0.21
C LEU A 6 3.20 1.16 0.17
N TRP A 7 3.06 2.14 1.04
CA TRP A 7 3.97 3.28 1.14
C TRP A 7 4.64 3.30 2.50
N LEU A 8 5.94 3.61 2.51
CA LEU A 8 6.68 3.96 3.71
C LEU A 8 6.66 5.47 3.89
N ILE A 9 6.03 5.94 4.96
CA ILE A 9 5.93 7.37 5.29
C ILE A 9 6.87 7.73 6.44
N PRO A 10 7.55 8.89 6.38
CA PRO A 10 8.33 9.39 7.52
C PRO A 10 7.39 9.81 8.66
N PRO A 11 7.88 9.81 9.92
CA PRO A 11 7.06 10.17 11.08
C PRO A 11 6.61 11.62 10.99
N LYS A 12 5.57 12.00 11.73
CA LYS A 12 5.03 13.37 11.71
C LYS A 12 5.93 14.35 12.48
N ASP A 13 7.10 14.65 11.92
CA ASP A 13 8.16 15.43 12.53
C ASP A 13 8.66 16.56 11.60
N PRO A 14 9.71 17.32 11.97
CA PRO A 14 10.26 18.37 11.12
C PRO A 14 10.73 17.89 9.74
N PHE A 15 11.25 16.66 9.62
CA PHE A 15 11.69 16.11 8.34
C PHE A 15 10.51 15.89 7.39
N ASN A 16 9.44 15.24 7.87
CA ASN A 16 8.22 15.07 7.08
C ASN A 16 7.63 16.42 6.66
N ARG A 17 7.57 17.40 7.58
CA ARG A 17 7.10 18.76 7.27
C ARG A 17 7.94 19.45 6.20
N ALA A 18 9.26 19.30 6.26
CA ALA A 18 10.17 19.86 5.27
C ALA A 18 9.91 19.25 3.88
N MET A 19 9.80 17.92 3.79
CA MET A 19 9.47 17.24 2.52
C MET A 19 8.08 17.63 2.01
N GLN A 20 7.08 17.71 2.89
CA GLN A 20 5.74 18.14 2.53
C GLN A 20 5.74 19.56 1.95
N THR A 21 6.52 20.48 2.54
CA THR A 21 6.67 21.86 2.07
C THR A 21 7.31 21.93 0.68
N GLN A 22 8.27 21.03 0.39
CA GLN A 22 8.83 20.90 -0.96
C GLN A 22 7.76 20.49 -1.97
N ILE A 23 6.98 19.45 -1.63
CA ILE A 23 5.94 18.89 -2.50
C ILE A 23 4.78 19.87 -2.73
N THR A 24 4.33 20.61 -1.71
CA THR A 24 3.12 21.44 -1.82
C THR A 24 3.38 22.89 -2.21
N SER A 25 4.61 23.38 -2.06
CA SER A 25 4.93 24.80 -2.26
C SER A 25 6.19 25.00 -3.09
N MET A 26 7.35 24.63 -2.57
CA MET A 26 8.63 25.09 -3.14
C MET A 26 8.88 24.56 -4.55
N VAL A 27 8.66 23.26 -4.77
CA VAL A 27 8.86 22.64 -6.09
C VAL A 27 7.78 23.10 -7.07
N PRO A 28 6.47 23.03 -6.77
CA PRO A 28 5.42 23.52 -7.67
C PRO A 28 5.61 24.96 -8.15
N MET A 29 6.05 25.88 -7.27
CA MET A 29 6.30 27.28 -7.64
C MET A 29 7.30 27.45 -8.78
N ARG A 30 8.22 26.49 -8.97
CA ARG A 30 9.23 26.53 -10.04
C ARG A 30 8.68 26.11 -11.40
N PHE A 31 7.46 25.57 -11.43
CA PHE A 31 6.75 25.05 -12.62
C PHE A 31 5.44 25.80 -12.91
N ALA A 32 5.23 26.98 -12.32
CA ALA A 32 4.08 27.83 -12.63
C ALA A 32 4.00 28.14 -14.14
N PRO A 33 2.79 28.22 -14.74
CA PRO A 33 1.47 28.25 -14.10
C PRO A 33 0.87 26.87 -13.77
N ASN A 34 1.59 25.76 -14.06
CA ASN A 34 1.07 24.42 -13.81
C ASN A 34 0.88 24.18 -12.31
N LYS A 35 -0.27 23.60 -11.95
CA LYS A 35 -0.58 23.19 -10.57
C LYS A 35 -0.45 21.68 -10.48
N PRO A 36 0.74 21.15 -10.19
CA PRO A 36 0.91 19.70 -10.02
C PRO A 36 0.06 19.20 -8.85
N PRO A 37 -0.40 17.93 -8.89
CA PRO A 37 -1.11 17.34 -7.78
C PRO A 37 -0.23 17.25 -6.54
N THR A 38 -0.83 17.41 -5.38
CA THR A 38 -0.19 17.25 -4.07
C THR A 38 -0.36 15.83 -3.55
N PHE A 39 0.62 15.34 -2.81
CA PHE A 39 0.61 14.03 -2.18
C PHE A 39 1.42 14.05 -0.88
N ILE A 40 1.32 13.00 -0.07
CA ILE A 40 2.10 12.86 1.17
C ILE A 40 3.53 12.40 0.85
N PRO A 41 4.58 12.86 1.56
CA PRO A 41 5.94 12.33 1.39
C PRO A 41 5.97 10.83 1.67
N HIS A 42 6.42 10.04 0.72
CA HIS A 42 6.50 8.58 0.85
C HIS A 42 7.58 7.98 -0.04
N ILE A 43 8.00 6.76 0.30
CA ILE A 43 8.65 5.81 -0.61
C ILE A 43 7.65 4.69 -0.89
N THR A 44 7.40 4.38 -2.16
CA THR A 44 6.56 3.23 -2.52
C THR A 44 7.35 1.94 -2.30
N LEU A 45 6.87 1.06 -1.41
CA LEU A 45 7.46 -0.25 -1.13
C LEU A 45 7.02 -1.29 -2.16
N THR A 46 5.75 -1.28 -2.52
CA THR A 46 5.18 -2.09 -3.60
C THR A 46 3.88 -1.46 -4.11
N SER A 47 3.43 -1.84 -5.28
CA SER A 47 2.21 -1.36 -5.94
C SER A 47 1.54 -2.49 -6.73
N HIS A 48 0.34 -2.23 -7.24
CA HIS A 48 -0.48 -3.21 -7.97
C HIS A 48 -1.03 -4.33 -7.08
N ILE A 49 -1.30 -4.03 -5.80
CA ILE A 49 -1.95 -4.97 -4.88
C ILE A 49 -3.42 -5.06 -5.25
N ASN A 50 -3.92 -6.29 -5.42
CA ASN A 50 -5.32 -6.55 -5.70
C ASN A 50 -6.18 -6.18 -4.48
N PRO A 51 -7.20 -5.31 -4.61
CA PRO A 51 -8.10 -4.96 -3.51
C PRO A 51 -8.76 -6.16 -2.81
N ALA A 52 -9.03 -7.24 -3.55
CA ALA A 52 -9.62 -8.46 -2.98
C ALA A 52 -8.75 -9.13 -1.90
N LEU A 53 -7.45 -8.78 -1.79
CA LEU A 53 -6.57 -9.31 -0.73
C LEU A 53 -6.83 -8.63 0.62
N HIS A 54 -7.24 -7.37 0.62
CA HIS A 54 -7.33 -6.55 1.82
C HIS A 54 -8.75 -6.10 2.15
N GLU A 55 -9.73 -6.37 1.27
CA GLU A 55 -11.15 -6.19 1.58
C GLU A 55 -11.73 -7.42 2.29
N PRO A 56 -12.68 -7.24 3.23
CA PRO A 56 -13.25 -5.97 3.68
C PRO A 56 -12.46 -5.26 4.79
N ASP A 57 -11.44 -5.90 5.38
CA ASP A 57 -10.68 -5.37 6.52
C ASP A 57 -9.19 -5.13 6.17
N ALA A 58 -8.94 -3.93 5.69
CA ALA A 58 -7.61 -3.50 5.24
C ALA A 58 -6.58 -3.45 6.37
N GLN A 59 -7.03 -3.16 7.59
CA GLN A 59 -6.14 -3.06 8.75
C GLN A 59 -5.74 -4.47 9.21
N ALA A 60 -6.69 -5.39 9.35
CA ALA A 60 -6.39 -6.78 9.67
C ALA A 60 -5.46 -7.43 8.64
N TRP A 61 -5.66 -7.14 7.35
CA TRP A 61 -4.75 -7.60 6.30
C TRP A 61 -3.33 -7.03 6.48
N LEU A 62 -3.19 -5.72 6.69
CA LEU A 62 -1.88 -5.08 6.86
C LEU A 62 -1.14 -5.59 8.11
N ASP A 63 -1.88 -5.83 9.19
CA ASP A 63 -1.33 -6.36 10.44
C ASP A 63 -0.92 -7.83 10.32
N SER A 64 -1.55 -8.59 9.41
CA SER A 64 -1.21 -9.99 9.14
C SER A 64 0.08 -10.18 8.34
N LEU A 65 0.58 -9.12 7.66
CA LEU A 65 1.76 -9.24 6.82
C LEU A 65 3.00 -9.58 7.65
N GLU A 66 3.74 -10.58 7.20
CA GLU A 66 5.08 -10.84 7.69
C GLU A 66 6.01 -9.71 7.20
N LEU A 67 6.92 -9.22 8.04
CA LEU A 67 7.91 -8.19 7.67
C LEU A 67 9.34 -8.73 7.65
N ASN A 68 9.56 -9.95 8.16
CA ASN A 68 10.82 -10.67 8.18
C ASN A 68 10.88 -11.69 7.03
N ILE A 69 11.89 -11.54 6.16
CA ILE A 69 12.06 -12.42 4.99
C ILE A 69 12.37 -13.86 5.35
N GLU A 70 13.12 -14.09 6.43
CA GLU A 70 13.48 -15.43 6.90
C GLU A 70 12.23 -16.14 7.45
N ALA A 71 11.45 -15.45 8.28
CA ALA A 71 10.19 -15.98 8.81
C ALA A 71 9.18 -16.29 7.70
N LEU A 72 9.11 -15.47 6.64
CA LEU A 72 8.24 -15.75 5.50
C LEU A 72 8.67 -17.00 4.73
N LEU A 73 9.98 -17.19 4.52
CA LEU A 73 10.52 -18.38 3.87
C LEU A 73 10.24 -19.64 4.68
N GLU A 74 10.49 -19.62 5.99
CA GLU A 74 10.18 -20.73 6.91
C GLU A 74 8.68 -21.08 6.90
N ALA A 75 7.82 -20.06 6.91
CA ALA A 75 6.38 -20.23 6.83
C ALA A 75 5.93 -20.81 5.48
N ASN A 76 6.62 -20.49 4.38
CA ASN A 76 6.34 -21.07 3.06
C ASN A 76 6.75 -22.54 3.00
N GLU A 77 7.94 -22.88 3.48
CA GLU A 77 8.44 -24.27 3.54
C GLU A 77 7.52 -25.18 4.35
N THR A 78 7.04 -24.68 5.50
CA THR A 78 6.09 -25.41 6.35
C THR A 78 4.77 -25.67 5.62
N ARG A 79 4.22 -24.67 4.92
CA ARG A 79 2.98 -24.80 4.13
C ARG A 79 3.10 -25.80 2.99
N GLU A 80 4.22 -25.79 2.27
CA GLU A 80 4.48 -26.75 1.19
C GLU A 80 4.60 -28.20 1.71
N LYS A 81 5.24 -28.36 2.87
CA LYS A 81 5.34 -29.66 3.53
C LYS A 81 3.97 -30.18 3.97
N ASP A 82 3.17 -29.35 4.64
CA ASP A 82 1.82 -29.72 5.10
C ASP A 82 0.90 -30.08 3.92
N SER A 83 1.01 -29.35 2.80
CA SER A 83 0.30 -29.66 1.55
C SER A 83 0.70 -31.03 0.99
N THR A 84 2.00 -31.31 0.95
CA THR A 84 2.55 -32.58 0.46
C THR A 84 2.14 -33.76 1.35
N ASP A 85 2.19 -33.58 2.67
CA ASP A 85 1.79 -34.59 3.64
C ASP A 85 0.28 -34.87 3.56
N SER A 86 -0.54 -33.83 3.41
CA SER A 86 -2.00 -33.95 3.21
C SER A 86 -2.33 -34.71 1.92
N ALA A 87 -1.70 -34.35 0.79
CA ALA A 87 -1.92 -35.03 -0.49
C ALA A 87 -1.50 -36.51 -0.44
N SER A 88 -0.40 -36.79 0.27
CA SER A 88 0.09 -38.17 0.48
C SER A 88 -0.86 -38.99 1.37
N ALA A 89 -1.43 -38.37 2.41
CA ALA A 89 -2.41 -38.99 3.29
C ALA A 89 -3.74 -39.29 2.56
N GLU A 90 -4.24 -38.35 1.76
CA GLU A 90 -5.45 -38.53 0.95
C GLU A 90 -5.29 -39.66 -0.06
N LYS A 91 -4.15 -39.70 -0.77
CA LYS A 91 -3.82 -40.80 -1.68
C LYS A 91 -3.80 -42.16 -0.97
N ARG A 92 -3.20 -42.23 0.22
CA ARG A 92 -3.16 -43.47 1.02
C ARG A 92 -4.55 -43.89 1.50
N ALA A 93 -5.42 -42.94 1.83
CA ALA A 93 -6.80 -43.21 2.23
C ALA A 93 -7.65 -43.73 1.07
N LEU A 94 -7.47 -43.19 -0.14
CA LEU A 94 -8.06 -43.70 -1.39
C LEU A 94 -7.58 -45.12 -1.70
N GLU A 95 -6.27 -45.38 -1.62
CA GLU A 95 -5.70 -46.73 -1.86
C GLU A 95 -6.14 -47.75 -0.80
N ALA A 96 -6.41 -47.31 0.44
CA ALA A 96 -6.93 -48.16 1.50
C ALA A 96 -8.44 -48.44 1.40
N GLY A 97 -9.14 -47.83 0.44
CA GLY A 97 -10.60 -47.97 0.28
C GLY A 97 -11.41 -47.26 1.37
N ASN A 98 -10.81 -46.31 2.08
CA ASN A 98 -11.46 -45.53 3.14
C ASN A 98 -12.16 -44.26 2.62
N LEU A 99 -12.07 -43.98 1.32
CA LEU A 99 -12.72 -42.87 0.65
C LEU A 99 -13.39 -43.37 -0.64
N ASP A 100 -14.65 -43.00 -0.86
CA ASP A 100 -15.34 -43.27 -2.12
C ASP A 100 -14.65 -42.52 -3.28
N PRO A 101 -14.51 -43.13 -4.48
CA PRO A 101 -13.92 -42.46 -5.63
C PRO A 101 -14.73 -41.21 -6.02
N PRO A 102 -14.07 -40.17 -6.58
CA PRO A 102 -14.75 -38.96 -7.00
C PRO A 102 -15.84 -39.30 -8.02
N VAL A 103 -17.08 -38.91 -7.71
CA VAL A 103 -18.24 -39.09 -8.59
C VAL A 103 -17.96 -38.32 -9.89
N PRO A 104 -18.01 -38.97 -11.07
CA PRO A 104 -17.78 -38.28 -12.33
C PRO A 104 -18.83 -37.18 -12.52
N PRO A 105 -18.46 -36.00 -13.04
CA PRO A 105 -19.42 -34.93 -13.30
C PRO A 105 -20.45 -35.44 -14.31
N ALA A 106 -21.73 -35.20 -13.99
CA ALA A 106 -22.84 -35.50 -14.88
C ALA A 106 -22.64 -34.75 -16.23
N PRO A 107 -23.02 -35.37 -17.37
CA PRO A 107 -22.84 -34.74 -18.68
C PRO A 107 -23.63 -33.43 -18.76
N THR A 108 -22.91 -32.32 -18.85
CA THR A 108 -23.48 -31.02 -19.20
C THR A 108 -23.97 -31.08 -20.64
N VAL A 109 -25.28 -30.95 -20.81
CA VAL A 109 -25.93 -30.69 -22.08
C VAL A 109 -25.37 -29.38 -22.67
N PRO A 110 -24.88 -29.35 -23.91
CA PRO A 110 -24.41 -28.12 -24.52
C PRO A 110 -25.61 -27.22 -24.81
N SER A 111 -25.68 -26.07 -24.13
CA SER A 111 -26.59 -24.99 -24.47
C SER A 111 -25.86 -24.02 -25.38
N ASP A 112 -26.08 -24.20 -26.68
CA ASP A 112 -25.56 -23.39 -27.77
C ASP A 112 -26.21 -21.97 -27.75
N PRO A 113 -25.46 -20.87 -27.66
CA PRO A 113 -26.00 -19.52 -27.48
C PRO A 113 -26.18 -18.77 -28.81
N GLU A 114 -26.68 -19.44 -29.86
CA GLU A 114 -26.88 -18.81 -31.17
C GLU A 114 -28.30 -19.01 -31.73
N LYS A 115 -29.33 -18.63 -30.95
CA LYS A 115 -30.67 -18.33 -31.52
C LYS A 115 -31.62 -17.63 -30.55
N ALA A 116 -31.45 -16.32 -30.34
CA ALA A 116 -32.54 -15.43 -29.91
C ALA A 116 -32.16 -13.97 -30.17
N ALA A 117 -32.23 -13.55 -31.42
CA ALA A 117 -32.34 -12.15 -31.78
C ALA A 117 -33.66 -11.93 -32.51
N LEU A 118 -34.24 -10.74 -32.27
CA LEU A 118 -35.35 -10.06 -32.96
C LEU A 118 -36.77 -10.27 -32.43
N SER A 119 -37.20 -9.30 -31.60
CA SER A 119 -38.49 -8.58 -31.57
C SER A 119 -38.59 -7.92 -30.18
N GLU A 120 -38.76 -6.63 -29.92
CA GLU A 120 -39.40 -5.51 -30.62
C GLU A 120 -38.89 -4.16 -30.03
N GLU A 121 -38.86 -3.13 -30.87
CA GLU A 121 -38.77 -1.73 -30.46
C GLU A 121 -40.15 -1.21 -30.05
N THR A 122 -40.27 -0.35 -29.01
CA THR A 122 -41.01 0.93 -29.11
C THR A 122 -40.64 1.90 -27.99
N SER A 123 -40.53 3.17 -28.38
CA SER A 123 -40.21 4.44 -27.69
C SER A 123 -41.14 4.76 -26.49
N THR A 124 -40.76 5.57 -25.48
CA THR A 124 -40.76 7.05 -25.51
C THR A 124 -40.27 7.67 -24.18
N SER A 125 -39.78 8.91 -24.30
CA SER A 125 -39.33 9.87 -23.28
C SER A 125 -40.37 10.29 -22.23
N THR A 126 -39.93 10.84 -21.08
CA THR A 126 -40.11 12.25 -20.65
C THR A 126 -39.93 12.46 -19.13
N SER A 127 -39.03 13.40 -18.78
CA SER A 127 -38.94 14.40 -17.70
C SER A 127 -39.39 14.19 -16.22
N ALA A 128 -38.53 14.74 -15.35
CA ALA A 128 -38.67 15.15 -13.93
C ALA A 128 -39.81 16.21 -13.71
N PRO A 129 -40.18 16.70 -12.48
CA PRO A 129 -39.32 16.93 -11.28
C PRO A 129 -39.96 16.72 -9.87
N ALA A 130 -39.16 17.05 -8.85
CA ALA A 130 -39.42 17.08 -7.39
C ALA A 130 -40.54 18.05 -6.94
N PRO A 131 -40.97 18.03 -5.66
CA PRO A 131 -40.42 19.02 -4.72
C PRO A 131 -40.21 18.58 -3.25
N THR A 132 -39.23 19.27 -2.66
CA THR A 132 -39.01 19.79 -1.29
C THR A 132 -40.11 19.63 -0.22
N SER A 133 -39.69 19.31 1.03
CA SER A 133 -39.98 20.12 2.23
C SER A 133 -39.31 19.58 3.51
N THR A 134 -38.55 20.45 4.19
CA THR A 134 -38.13 20.41 5.60
C THR A 134 -39.17 21.17 6.45
N PRO A 135 -39.42 20.79 7.72
CA PRO A 135 -38.97 21.62 8.88
C PRO A 135 -38.59 20.77 10.12
N ALA A 136 -37.47 21.08 10.81
CA ALA A 136 -37.34 21.90 12.03
C ALA A 136 -37.75 21.20 13.36
N ASP A 137 -36.78 21.13 14.28
CA ASP A 137 -36.86 20.73 15.70
C ASP A 137 -37.87 21.57 16.53
N PRO A 138 -38.30 21.07 17.72
CA PRO A 138 -37.66 21.56 18.95
C PRO A 138 -37.52 20.55 20.12
N GLU A 139 -36.39 20.69 20.82
CA GLU A 139 -36.15 20.73 22.29
C GLU A 139 -36.94 19.84 23.31
N LYS A 140 -36.14 19.13 24.15
CA LYS A 140 -36.09 19.18 25.65
C LYS A 140 -36.63 17.99 26.50
N ALA A 141 -35.75 17.55 27.42
CA ALA A 141 -35.96 17.00 28.80
C ALA A 141 -36.74 15.68 28.96
N ALA A 142 -36.52 14.78 29.94
CA ALA A 142 -35.52 14.53 30.98
C ALA A 142 -35.81 13.14 31.64
N LEU A 143 -34.79 12.55 32.28
CA LEU A 143 -34.82 11.72 33.52
C LEU A 143 -35.47 10.31 33.60
N SER A 144 -34.63 9.34 34.06
CA SER A 144 -34.87 8.25 35.05
C SER A 144 -35.71 7.02 34.62
N ASP A 145 -35.43 5.75 34.93
CA ASP A 145 -34.43 5.00 35.72
C ASP A 145 -34.53 3.48 35.31
N PRO A 146 -33.89 2.46 35.96
CA PRO A 146 -33.23 1.37 35.24
C PRO A 146 -33.97 0.01 35.29
N SER A 147 -33.58 -0.93 34.42
CA SER A 147 -33.84 -2.36 34.61
C SER A 147 -32.75 -3.22 33.97
N PRO A 148 -32.52 -4.45 34.50
CA PRO A 148 -31.22 -5.10 34.48
C PRO A 148 -31.00 -5.94 33.23
N SER A 149 -29.79 -5.87 32.67
CA SER A 149 -29.34 -6.76 31.60
C SER A 149 -28.88 -8.11 32.17
N PRO A 150 -29.24 -9.25 31.53
CA PRO A 150 -28.76 -10.57 31.90
C PRO A 150 -27.32 -10.80 31.44
N THR A 151 -26.58 -11.53 32.28
CA THR A 151 -25.21 -12.02 32.07
C THR A 151 -25.02 -12.72 30.72
N PRO A 152 -23.97 -12.42 29.93
CA PRO A 152 -23.63 -13.25 28.79
C PRO A 152 -22.77 -14.45 29.22
N ALA A 153 -23.17 -15.63 28.76
CA ALA A 153 -22.44 -16.89 28.81
C ALA A 153 -21.11 -16.80 28.01
N PRO A 154 -20.11 -17.67 28.27
CA PRO A 154 -18.76 -17.48 27.78
C PRO A 154 -18.66 -17.68 26.26
N ALA A 155 -18.02 -16.73 25.60
CA ALA A 155 -17.72 -16.79 24.17
C ALA A 155 -16.71 -17.93 23.87
N PRO A 156 -16.83 -18.59 22.70
CA PRO A 156 -15.85 -19.57 22.25
C PRO A 156 -14.51 -18.89 21.96
N SER A 157 -13.44 -19.58 22.36
CA SER A 157 -12.04 -19.19 22.30
C SER A 157 -11.65 -18.51 20.98
N GLN A 158 -11.25 -17.25 21.06
CA GLN A 158 -10.60 -16.55 19.96
C GLN A 158 -9.19 -17.13 19.71
N PRO A 159 -8.73 -17.21 18.45
CA PRO A 159 -7.33 -17.49 18.15
C PRO A 159 -6.44 -16.34 18.67
N SER A 160 -5.27 -16.73 19.19
CA SER A 160 -4.25 -15.89 19.81
C SER A 160 -3.83 -14.67 18.96
N PRO A 161 -3.38 -13.56 19.58
CA PRO A 161 -2.91 -12.40 18.83
C PRO A 161 -1.64 -12.76 18.04
N SER A 162 -1.73 -12.65 16.72
CA SER A 162 -0.59 -12.78 15.81
C SER A 162 0.56 -11.88 16.27
N ALA A 163 1.75 -12.46 16.43
CA ALA A 163 2.94 -11.73 16.83
C ALA A 163 3.19 -10.59 15.83
N CYS A 164 3.36 -9.36 16.34
CA CYS A 164 3.79 -8.24 15.53
C CYS A 164 5.23 -8.49 15.09
N THR A 165 5.41 -9.02 13.88
CA THR A 165 6.73 -9.36 13.38
C THR A 165 7.44 -8.09 12.93
N SER A 166 8.64 -7.88 13.46
CA SER A 166 9.49 -6.75 13.10
C SER A 166 10.39 -7.15 11.92
N PRO A 167 10.81 -6.20 11.08
CA PRO A 167 11.80 -6.46 10.03
C PRO A 167 13.08 -7.08 10.61
N ALA A 168 13.69 -8.02 9.88
CA ALA A 168 14.91 -8.72 10.30
C ALA A 168 16.15 -7.81 10.32
N LEU A 169 16.19 -6.84 9.41
CA LEU A 169 17.32 -5.96 9.18
C LEU A 169 16.94 -4.51 9.49
N PRO A 170 17.88 -3.70 10.04
CA PRO A 170 17.65 -2.28 10.22
C PRO A 170 17.27 -1.60 8.89
N ILE A 171 16.18 -0.83 8.91
CA ILE A 171 15.71 -0.10 7.73
C ILE A 171 16.34 1.29 7.73
N GLU A 172 17.40 1.47 6.96
CA GLU A 172 18.01 2.77 6.72
C GLU A 172 17.67 3.31 5.34
N ILE A 173 17.12 4.52 5.30
CA ILE A 173 16.74 5.22 4.08
C ILE A 173 17.69 6.39 3.91
N ASN A 174 18.65 6.27 2.99
CA ASN A 174 19.59 7.34 2.68
C ASN A 174 19.20 8.07 1.40
N LEU A 175 18.51 9.20 1.53
CA LEU A 175 18.17 10.06 0.39
C LEU A 175 19.42 10.87 -0.02
N HIS A 176 19.88 10.70 -1.27
CA HIS A 176 21.21 11.18 -1.67
C HIS A 176 21.27 11.93 -3.00
N GLU A 177 20.42 11.60 -3.97
CA GLU A 177 20.47 12.16 -5.32
C GLU A 177 19.11 12.69 -5.73
N LEU A 178 19.05 13.94 -6.21
CA LEU A 178 17.85 14.50 -6.83
C LEU A 178 17.92 14.25 -8.33
N GLU A 179 16.98 13.47 -8.85
CA GLU A 179 16.90 13.10 -10.26
C GLU A 179 15.61 13.61 -10.91
N ALA A 180 15.70 13.94 -12.20
CA ALA A 180 14.53 14.14 -13.06
C ALA A 180 14.26 12.89 -13.89
N GLY A 181 13.08 12.28 -13.74
CA GLY A 181 12.68 11.08 -14.46
C GLY A 181 11.72 11.35 -15.62
N ASP A 182 11.61 10.36 -16.51
CA ASP A 182 10.62 10.35 -17.59
C ASP A 182 9.19 10.08 -17.08
N PRO A 183 8.95 9.12 -16.16
CA PRO A 183 7.60 8.82 -15.68
C PRO A 183 6.94 10.00 -14.95
N PHE A 184 5.62 10.14 -15.12
CA PHE A 184 4.80 11.15 -14.44
C PHE A 184 5.01 11.15 -12.91
N PHE A 185 5.01 9.96 -12.28
CA PHE A 185 5.17 9.80 -10.83
C PHE A 185 6.64 9.85 -10.35
N ARG A 186 7.62 10.07 -11.23
CA ARG A 186 9.03 10.23 -10.86
C ARG A 186 9.63 11.45 -11.54
N LYS A 187 8.83 12.51 -11.71
CA LYS A 187 9.26 13.65 -12.51
C LYS A 187 10.41 14.42 -11.85
N LEU A 188 10.33 14.62 -10.53
CA LEU A 188 11.48 14.95 -9.68
C LEU A 188 11.42 14.08 -8.43
N ALA A 189 12.52 13.40 -8.11
CA ALA A 189 12.56 12.48 -6.98
C ALA A 189 13.94 12.46 -6.30
N LEU A 190 13.93 12.27 -4.98
CA LEU A 190 15.10 11.98 -4.18
C LEU A 190 15.30 10.47 -4.12
N ASN A 191 16.34 9.97 -4.76
CA ASN A 191 16.66 8.55 -4.79
C ASN A 191 17.26 8.11 -3.45
N ALA A 192 16.80 6.96 -2.95
CA ALA A 192 17.48 6.28 -1.85
C ALA A 192 18.72 5.56 -2.39
N THR A 193 19.83 5.59 -1.63
CA THR A 193 21.05 4.86 -1.99
C THR A 193 20.78 3.36 -2.00
N LEU A 194 21.27 2.68 -3.04
CA LEU A 194 21.35 1.23 -3.11
C LEU A 194 22.83 0.78 -3.04
N PRO A 195 23.11 -0.38 -2.40
CA PRO A 195 22.16 -1.27 -1.75
C PRO A 195 21.64 -0.72 -0.40
N SER A 196 20.36 -0.97 -0.09
CA SER A 196 19.78 -0.74 1.23
C SER A 196 19.14 -2.06 1.71
N PRO A 197 19.90 -2.95 2.38
CA PRO A 197 19.47 -4.31 2.65
C PRO A 197 18.13 -4.42 3.39
N GLY A 198 17.91 -3.61 4.43
CA GLY A 198 16.65 -3.62 5.18
C GLY A 198 15.46 -3.12 4.37
N LEU A 199 15.63 -2.05 3.58
CA LEU A 199 14.55 -1.54 2.72
C LEU A 199 14.23 -2.50 1.57
N SER A 200 15.26 -3.08 0.96
CA SER A 200 15.13 -4.09 -0.11
C SER A 200 14.45 -5.36 0.39
N ALA A 201 14.84 -5.87 1.57
CA ALA A 201 14.21 -7.03 2.19
C ALA A 201 12.73 -6.75 2.51
N LEU A 202 12.43 -5.59 3.13
CA LEU A 202 11.05 -5.20 3.41
C LEU A 202 10.21 -5.11 2.14
N ALA A 203 10.69 -4.43 1.10
CA ALA A 203 9.97 -4.31 -0.18
C ALA A 203 9.73 -5.69 -0.84
N THR A 204 10.74 -6.57 -0.80
CA THR A 204 10.64 -7.94 -1.31
C THR A 204 9.53 -8.72 -0.61
N VAL A 205 9.54 -8.73 0.72
CA VAL A 205 8.57 -9.47 1.55
C VAL A 205 7.15 -8.98 1.33
N LEU A 206 6.95 -7.66 1.30
CA LEU A 206 5.65 -7.06 1.07
C LEU A 206 5.14 -7.32 -0.35
N ARG A 207 6.03 -7.35 -1.35
CA ARG A 207 5.63 -7.67 -2.72
C ARG A 207 5.34 -9.15 -2.93
N ALA A 208 6.10 -10.05 -2.29
CA ALA A 208 5.80 -11.48 -2.32
C ALA A 208 4.36 -11.74 -1.84
N GLN A 209 4.00 -11.21 -0.67
CA GLN A 209 2.67 -11.37 -0.07
C GLN A 209 1.58 -10.60 -0.85
N GLY A 210 1.85 -9.37 -1.29
CA GLY A 210 0.85 -8.50 -1.90
C GLY A 210 0.63 -8.68 -3.41
N CYS A 211 1.57 -9.30 -4.12
CA CYS A 211 1.53 -9.39 -5.59
C CYS A 211 1.79 -10.80 -6.14
N TYR A 212 2.52 -11.66 -5.41
CA TYR A 212 3.02 -12.93 -5.95
C TYR A 212 2.64 -14.15 -5.11
N GLY A 213 1.58 -14.08 -4.30
CA GLY A 213 1.07 -15.24 -3.57
C GLY A 213 2.09 -15.87 -2.61
N ASN A 214 2.96 -15.06 -2.02
CA ASN A 214 4.11 -15.45 -1.19
C ASN A 214 5.35 -15.97 -1.94
N ASP A 215 5.42 -15.86 -3.26
CA ASP A 215 6.64 -16.18 -4.01
C ASP A 215 7.75 -15.12 -3.79
N VAL A 216 8.68 -15.45 -2.91
CA VAL A 216 9.82 -14.61 -2.53
C VAL A 216 10.87 -14.52 -3.64
N GLU A 217 11.06 -15.56 -4.45
CA GLU A 217 12.10 -15.55 -5.48
C GLU A 217 11.70 -14.65 -6.66
N THR A 218 10.43 -14.69 -7.07
CA THR A 218 9.90 -13.72 -8.04
C THR A 218 9.99 -12.29 -7.49
N ALA A 219 9.68 -12.07 -6.21
CA ALA A 219 9.81 -10.77 -5.59
C ALA A 219 11.28 -10.26 -5.53
N LYS A 220 12.26 -11.13 -5.24
CA LYS A 220 13.70 -10.80 -5.28
C LYS A 220 14.16 -10.43 -6.68
N SER A 221 13.65 -11.12 -7.70
CA SER A 221 13.96 -10.79 -9.10
C SER A 221 13.48 -9.37 -9.44
N TRP A 222 12.24 -9.05 -9.09
CA TRP A 222 11.66 -7.71 -9.23
C TRP A 222 12.46 -6.64 -8.46
N GLU A 223 12.88 -6.95 -7.24
CA GLU A 223 13.66 -6.01 -6.42
C GLU A 223 14.96 -5.60 -7.13
N LYS A 224 15.68 -6.56 -7.69
CA LYS A 224 16.94 -6.31 -8.40
C LYS A 224 16.73 -5.53 -9.70
N SER A 225 15.75 -5.92 -10.50
CA SER A 225 15.56 -5.40 -11.86
C SER A 225 14.77 -4.09 -11.90
N GLU A 226 13.73 -3.95 -11.08
CA GLU A 226 12.70 -2.90 -11.22
C GLU A 226 12.58 -1.99 -10.00
N TYR A 227 12.85 -2.47 -8.78
CA TYR A 227 12.69 -1.66 -7.58
C TYR A 227 13.71 -0.52 -7.54
N ARG A 228 13.19 0.71 -7.45
CA ARG A 228 13.98 1.94 -7.39
C ARG A 228 13.38 2.82 -6.29
N PRO A 229 13.80 2.64 -5.02
CA PRO A 229 13.25 3.39 -3.91
C PRO A 229 13.59 4.87 -4.04
N HIS A 230 12.56 5.71 -3.99
CA HIS A 230 12.70 7.16 -4.12
C HIS A 230 11.58 7.87 -3.38
N LEU A 231 11.85 9.09 -2.91
CA LEU A 231 10.87 10.02 -2.37
C LEU A 231 10.57 11.07 -3.44
N SER A 232 9.36 11.03 -4.00
CA SER A 232 8.97 11.96 -5.05
C SER A 232 8.73 13.37 -4.51
N LEU A 233 9.19 14.38 -5.25
CA LEU A 233 8.96 15.80 -4.97
C LEU A 233 8.01 16.46 -5.98
N LEU A 234 7.85 15.85 -7.16
CA LEU A 234 6.95 16.35 -8.21
C LEU A 234 6.34 15.21 -9.01
N TYR A 235 5.01 15.26 -9.14
CA TYR A 235 4.26 14.54 -10.17
C TYR A 235 3.81 15.56 -11.21
N ALA A 236 4.26 15.41 -12.45
CA ALA A 236 3.88 16.33 -13.51
C ALA A 236 4.12 15.74 -14.89
N ASP A 237 3.27 16.14 -15.83
CA ASP A 237 3.47 15.91 -17.26
C ASP A 237 4.27 17.07 -17.84
N VAL A 238 5.57 17.09 -17.53
CA VAL A 238 6.54 18.03 -18.11
C VAL A 238 7.71 17.27 -18.72
N PRO A 239 8.34 17.79 -19.78
CA PRO A 239 9.53 17.17 -20.36
C PRO A 239 10.63 16.99 -19.31
N LYS A 240 11.30 15.84 -19.33
CA LYS A 240 12.40 15.53 -18.39
C LYS A 240 13.49 16.61 -18.38
N ASP A 241 13.85 17.11 -19.56
CA ASP A 241 14.84 18.17 -19.70
C ASP A 241 14.43 19.48 -19.03
N GLU A 242 13.12 19.78 -19.00
CA GLU A 242 12.60 20.94 -18.28
C GLU A 242 12.72 20.75 -16.77
N ALA A 243 12.29 19.59 -16.26
CA ALA A 243 12.45 19.25 -14.84
C ALA A 243 13.92 19.27 -14.41
N ARG A 244 14.82 18.71 -15.24
CA ARG A 244 16.27 18.70 -15.00
C ARG A 244 16.86 20.11 -14.86
N ARG A 245 16.41 21.08 -15.67
CA ARG A 245 16.86 22.48 -15.56
C ARG A 245 16.48 23.13 -14.22
N LYS A 246 15.49 22.60 -13.50
CA LYS A 246 15.05 23.12 -12.19
C LYS A 246 15.82 22.51 -11.01
N ILE A 247 16.57 21.41 -11.22
CA ILE A 247 17.32 20.69 -10.17
C ILE A 247 18.20 21.64 -9.34
N PRO A 248 19.02 22.54 -9.90
CA PRO A 248 19.89 23.40 -9.08
C PRO A 248 19.12 24.26 -8.08
N GLY A 249 17.96 24.79 -8.47
CA GLY A 249 17.11 25.57 -7.58
C GLY A 249 16.45 24.72 -6.48
N VAL A 250 15.98 23.52 -6.84
CA VAL A 250 15.40 22.58 -5.87
C VAL A 250 16.46 22.08 -4.87
N LEU A 251 17.69 21.81 -5.33
CA LEU A 251 18.81 21.46 -4.47
C LEU A 251 19.11 22.57 -3.46
N GLN A 252 19.13 23.84 -3.88
CA GLN A 252 19.32 24.96 -2.94
C GLN A 252 18.23 25.00 -1.86
N ASP A 253 16.98 24.74 -2.21
CA ASP A 253 15.87 24.69 -1.23
C ASP A 253 16.03 23.51 -0.27
N LEU A 254 16.46 22.34 -0.78
CA LEU A 254 16.73 21.16 0.03
C LEU A 254 17.93 21.35 0.97
N VAL A 255 18.98 22.03 0.52
CA VAL A 255 20.14 22.38 1.36
C VAL A 255 19.72 23.30 2.50
N ARG A 256 18.89 24.31 2.22
CA ARG A 256 18.34 25.19 3.24
C ARG A 256 17.47 24.40 4.22
N ALA A 257 16.62 23.50 3.74
CA ALA A 257 15.82 22.63 4.58
C ALA A 257 16.69 21.72 5.46
N LYS A 258 17.73 21.09 4.89
CA LYS A 258 18.69 20.25 5.63
C LYS A 258 19.39 21.03 6.74
N ALA A 259 19.79 22.27 6.49
CA ALA A 259 20.40 23.12 7.52
C ALA A 259 19.46 23.38 8.72
N ILE A 260 18.15 23.52 8.46
CA ILE A 260 17.13 23.69 9.50
C ILE A 260 16.91 22.39 10.30
N LEU A 261 16.96 21.24 9.62
CA LEU A 261 16.78 19.92 10.24
C LEU A 261 17.90 19.54 11.21
N LYS A 262 19.08 20.17 11.11
CA LYS A 262 20.25 19.89 11.95
C LYS A 262 20.55 18.38 12.05
N PRO A 263 20.87 17.72 10.92
CA PRO A 263 21.14 16.29 10.91
C PRO A 263 22.26 15.92 11.88
N SER A 264 22.18 14.70 12.41
CA SER A 264 23.27 14.05 13.13
C SER A 264 24.51 13.92 12.24
N ARG A 265 25.67 13.62 12.85
CA ARG A 265 26.95 13.49 12.12
C ARG A 265 26.93 12.46 10.98
N ASP A 266 26.09 11.44 11.11
CA ASP A 266 25.87 10.38 10.13
C ASP A 266 24.82 10.72 9.06
N GLY A 267 24.28 11.95 9.09
CA GLY A 267 23.24 12.42 8.16
C GLY A 267 21.81 12.11 8.60
N THR A 268 21.60 11.49 9.77
CA THR A 268 20.26 11.17 10.27
C THR A 268 19.45 12.44 10.52
N VAL A 269 18.28 12.53 9.88
CA VAL A 269 17.31 13.63 10.00
C VAL A 269 16.03 13.24 10.73
N SER A 270 15.71 11.94 10.81
CA SER A 270 14.51 11.44 11.48
C SER A 270 14.62 9.95 11.83
N LYS A 271 13.80 9.49 12.77
CA LYS A 271 13.66 8.08 13.17
C LYS A 271 12.18 7.70 13.34
N GLY A 272 11.86 6.48 12.98
CA GLY A 272 10.51 5.94 12.90
C GLY A 272 9.88 6.11 11.53
N GLY A 273 8.63 5.69 11.41
CA GLY A 273 7.87 5.73 10.18
C GLY A 273 6.64 4.86 10.29
N SER A 274 5.93 4.69 9.19
CA SER A 274 4.82 3.75 9.11
C SER A 274 4.68 3.20 7.70
N ILE A 275 4.28 1.94 7.59
CA ILE A 275 3.71 1.42 6.36
C ILE A 275 2.24 1.86 6.32
N VAL A 276 1.79 2.34 5.17
CA VAL A 276 0.38 2.63 4.93
C VAL A 276 -0.09 1.96 3.65
N LEU A 277 -1.31 1.43 3.68
CA LEU A 277 -2.00 0.94 2.49
C LEU A 277 -2.83 2.06 1.89
N VAL A 278 -2.67 2.29 0.59
CA VAL A 278 -3.33 3.37 -0.14
C VAL A 278 -3.96 2.84 -1.43
N PRO A 279 -5.28 2.99 -1.65
CA PRO A 279 -5.90 2.78 -2.95
C PRO A 279 -5.38 3.82 -3.94
N THR A 280 -4.66 3.36 -4.96
CA THR A 280 -3.98 4.21 -5.94
C THR A 280 -4.61 4.18 -7.34
N ASP A 281 -5.70 3.43 -7.46
CA ASP A 281 -6.55 3.25 -8.64
C ASP A 281 -7.47 4.45 -8.91
N ARG A 282 -7.65 5.31 -7.91
CA ARG A 282 -8.41 6.56 -8.01
C ARG A 282 -7.55 7.74 -8.48
N GLU A 283 -8.16 8.91 -8.60
CA GLU A 283 -7.44 10.17 -8.82
C GLU A 283 -6.48 10.48 -7.67
N ILE A 284 -5.34 11.14 -7.95
CA ILE A 284 -4.27 11.39 -6.97
C ILE A 284 -4.78 12.16 -5.74
N GLY A 285 -5.71 13.09 -5.91
CA GLY A 285 -6.33 13.83 -4.79
C GLY A 285 -7.13 12.95 -3.83
N GLN A 286 -7.43 11.71 -4.22
CA GLN A 286 -8.16 10.73 -3.43
C GLN A 286 -7.25 9.66 -2.81
N TRP A 287 -5.95 9.67 -3.10
CA TRP A 287 -4.99 8.72 -2.54
C TRP A 287 -4.77 8.99 -1.06
N LYS A 288 -5.54 8.28 -0.23
CA LYS A 288 -5.53 8.40 1.23
C LYS A 288 -5.23 7.05 1.88
N PRO A 289 -4.38 7.00 2.93
CA PRO A 289 -4.21 5.80 3.74
C PRO A 289 -5.55 5.25 4.25
N ILE A 290 -5.77 3.95 4.09
CA ILE A 290 -6.92 3.21 4.63
C ILE A 290 -6.53 2.24 5.76
N ALA A 291 -5.24 1.94 5.90
CA ALA A 291 -4.67 1.17 6.99
C ALA A 291 -3.24 1.66 7.27
N SER A 292 -2.75 1.48 8.49
CA SER A 292 -1.39 1.86 8.88
C SER A 292 -0.78 0.92 9.90
N ARG A 293 0.52 0.63 9.75
CA ARG A 293 1.32 -0.14 10.70
C ARG A 293 2.62 0.63 11.02
N PRO A 294 2.87 0.98 12.30
CA PRO A 294 4.08 1.69 12.69
C PRO A 294 5.35 0.87 12.45
N LEU A 295 6.44 1.55 12.06
CA LEU A 295 7.80 1.01 12.01
C LEU A 295 8.76 1.94 12.77
N PRO A 296 8.84 1.82 14.11
CA PRO A 296 9.66 2.74 14.94
C PRO A 296 11.17 2.66 14.66
N GLU A 297 11.65 1.58 14.08
CA GLU A 297 13.06 1.28 13.84
C GLU A 297 13.65 1.92 12.56
N VAL A 298 12.83 2.53 11.71
CA VAL A 298 13.28 3.15 10.46
C VAL A 298 14.17 4.36 10.76
N VAL A 299 15.29 4.49 10.04
CA VAL A 299 16.18 5.66 10.13
C VAL A 299 16.21 6.39 8.79
N TRP A 300 15.87 7.68 8.81
CA TRP A 300 15.92 8.54 7.63
C TRP A 300 17.18 9.39 7.66
N LYS A 301 17.97 9.29 6.58
CA LYS A 301 19.19 10.05 6.35
C LYS A 301 19.03 10.92 5.10
N LEU A 302 19.57 12.13 5.15
CA LEU A 302 19.58 13.07 4.02
C LEU A 302 21.02 13.47 3.69
N ASN A 303 21.68 12.66 2.86
CA ASN A 303 23.07 12.83 2.45
C ASN A 303 23.15 13.27 0.99
N MET A 304 22.56 14.42 0.69
CA MET A 304 22.71 15.05 -0.62
C MET A 304 24.19 15.32 -0.91
N LEU A 305 24.70 14.76 -2.01
CA LEU A 305 25.98 15.17 -2.58
C LEU A 305 25.79 16.57 -3.18
N LEU A 306 26.58 17.53 -2.72
CA LEU A 306 26.62 18.89 -3.24
C LEU A 306 27.66 19.02 -4.35
#